data_AF-A0A7Y7P512-F1
#
_entry.id   AF-A0A7Y7P512-F1
#
_cell.length_a   1.000
_cell.length_b   1.000
_cell.length_c   1.000
_cell.angle_alpha   90.00
_cell.angle_beta   90.00
_cell.angle_gamma   90.00
#
_symmetry.space_group_name_H-M   'P 1'
#
loop_
_entity.id
_entity.type
_entity.pdbx_description
1 polymer ?
#
loop_
_entity_poly.entity_id
_entity_poly.type
_entity_poly.pdbx_seq_one_letter_code
_entity_poly.pdbx_strand_id
1 'polypeptide(L)'
;MKVTLLGQGYEPTSEFSVGKQLAKLFADKDFHTFTGISAFSSQIGVNDIASHIFRAKEHLQNITIITGVDQKATSKEALEALLELNILSYIFYVPPPFPTFHPKIYLFEGNVKIGTDYWLFKSHETRPF
;
A
#
# COMPACT_ATOMS: atom_id res chain seq x y z
N MET A 1 -3.21 -13.73 18.62
CA MET A 1 -2.74 -13.36 17.27
C MET A 1 -3.76 -13.88 16.28
N LYS A 2 -4.49 -13.00 15.60
CA LYS A 2 -5.37 -13.37 14.49
C LYS A 2 -4.59 -13.20 13.19
N VAL A 3 -4.48 -14.26 12.40
CA VAL A 3 -3.86 -14.20 11.06
C VAL A 3 -4.98 -14.34 10.04
N THR A 4 -5.08 -13.37 9.14
CA THR A 4 -6.04 -13.39 8.04
C THR A 4 -5.29 -13.47 6.73
N LEU A 5 -5.63 -14.44 5.89
CA LEU A 5 -5.05 -14.57 4.56
C LEU A 5 -5.80 -13.66 3.58
N LEU A 6 -5.05 -12.79 2.89
CA LEU A 6 -5.60 -11.86 1.92
C LEU A 6 -5.22 -12.25 0.49
N GLY A 7 -6.19 -12.20 -0.41
CA GLY A 7 -6.00 -12.45 -1.83
C GLY A 7 -5.34 -11.25 -2.52
N GLN A 8 -4.34 -11.52 -3.38
CA GLN A 8 -3.57 -10.48 -4.09
C GLN A 8 -4.29 -9.91 -5.33
N GLY A 9 -5.60 -9.64 -5.21
CA GLY A 9 -6.34 -8.93 -6.26
C GLY A 9 -6.77 -9.76 -7.47
N TYR A 10 -6.54 -11.09 -7.49
CA TYR A 10 -7.05 -11.97 -8.55
C TYR A 10 -8.58 -12.16 -8.53
N GLU A 11 -9.25 -11.72 -7.47
CA GLU A 11 -10.70 -11.91 -7.31
C GLU A 11 -11.38 -10.61 -6.85
N PRO A 12 -11.92 -9.80 -7.77
CA PRO A 12 -12.50 -8.49 -7.45
C PRO A 12 -13.74 -8.58 -6.54
N THR A 13 -14.41 -9.74 -6.51
CA THR A 13 -15.56 -10.01 -5.64
C THR A 13 -15.14 -10.43 -4.22
N SER A 14 -13.89 -10.83 -3.99
CA SER A 14 -13.45 -11.36 -2.70
C SER A 14 -13.41 -10.29 -1.62
N GLU A 15 -14.16 -10.53 -0.53
CA GLU A 15 -14.13 -9.72 0.69
C GLU A 15 -12.74 -9.66 1.35
N PHE A 16 -11.87 -10.63 1.04
CA PHE A 16 -10.50 -10.74 1.57
C PHE A 16 -9.44 -10.27 0.56
N SER A 17 -9.82 -9.54 -0.49
CA SER A 17 -8.83 -8.89 -1.36
C SER A 17 -8.11 -7.75 -0.63
N VAL A 18 -6.82 -7.56 -0.92
CA VAL A 18 -6.03 -6.47 -0.33
C VAL A 18 -6.70 -5.11 -0.56
N GLY A 19 -7.17 -4.85 -1.78
CA GLY A 19 -7.85 -3.58 -2.12
C GLY A 19 -9.08 -3.31 -1.25
N LYS A 20 -9.97 -4.31 -1.06
CA LYS A 20 -11.14 -4.14 -0.18
C LYS A 20 -10.76 -3.93 1.28
N GLN A 21 -9.72 -4.60 1.77
CA GLN A 21 -9.26 -4.40 3.16
C GLN A 21 -8.67 -3.01 3.34
N LEU A 22 -7.85 -2.52 2.40
CA LEU A 22 -7.35 -1.15 2.42
C LEU A 22 -8.50 -0.14 2.39
N ALA A 23 -9.50 -0.33 1.52
CA ALA A 23 -10.67 0.54 1.45
C ALA A 23 -11.44 0.61 2.78
N LYS A 24 -11.60 -0.54 3.47
CA LYS A 24 -12.22 -0.60 4.81
C LYS A 24 -11.39 0.17 5.85
N LEU A 25 -10.08 -0.04 5.87
CA LEU A 25 -9.17 0.60 6.84
C LEU A 25 -9.03 2.12 6.59
N PHE A 26 -9.04 2.58 5.33
CA PHE A 26 -9.07 4.01 5.00
C PHE A 26 -10.37 4.71 5.41
N ALA A 27 -11.46 3.97 5.62
CA ALA A 27 -12.73 4.53 6.07
C ALA A 27 -12.87 4.50 7.61
N ASP A 28 -11.95 3.84 8.30
CA ASP A 28 -12.00 3.63 9.75
C ASP A 28 -11.37 4.82 10.49
N LYS A 29 -12.22 5.53 11.24
CA LYS A 29 -11.88 6.77 11.95
C LYS A 29 -11.07 6.54 13.22
N ASP A 30 -10.87 5.29 13.63
CA ASP A 30 -10.01 4.95 14.77
C ASP A 30 -8.51 5.08 14.43
N PHE A 31 -8.17 5.08 13.13
CA PHE A 31 -6.82 5.34 12.64
C PHE A 31 -6.57 6.84 12.41
N HIS A 32 -5.34 7.28 12.65
CA HIS A 32 -4.88 8.65 12.40
C HIS A 32 -3.69 8.70 11.44
N THR A 33 -3.08 7.57 11.11
CA THR A 33 -1.89 7.52 10.25
C THR A 33 -1.91 6.30 9.34
N PHE A 34 -1.44 6.49 8.10
CA PHE A 34 -1.21 5.44 7.13
C PHE A 34 0.20 5.54 6.52
N THR A 35 0.88 4.41 6.42
CA THR A 35 2.12 4.24 5.65
C THR A 35 2.02 3.03 4.72
N GLY A 36 2.06 3.29 3.41
CA GLY A 36 2.17 2.27 2.37
C GLY A 36 3.60 2.16 1.85
N ILE A 37 4.14 0.95 1.81
CA ILE A 37 5.47 0.67 1.26
C ILE A 37 5.32 -0.42 0.20
N SER A 38 5.57 -0.08 -1.06
CA SER A 38 5.49 -1.01 -2.18
C SER A 38 6.78 -1.04 -2.97
N ALA A 39 7.18 -2.24 -3.39
CA ALA A 39 8.25 -2.45 -4.34
C ALA A 39 8.05 -1.64 -5.62
N PHE A 40 6.85 -1.77 -6.20
CA PHE A 40 6.49 -1.16 -7.46
C PHE A 40 5.08 -0.58 -7.37
N SER A 41 4.84 0.49 -8.12
CA SER A 41 3.52 1.12 -8.26
C SER A 41 3.11 1.17 -9.73
N SER A 42 1.86 0.81 -10.00
CA SER A 42 1.22 1.05 -11.29
C SER A 42 0.27 2.24 -11.19
N GLN A 43 0.06 2.95 -12.30
CA GLN A 43 -0.89 4.06 -12.35
C GLN A 43 -2.30 3.61 -11.92
N ILE A 44 -2.74 2.44 -12.40
CA ILE A 44 -4.04 1.85 -12.02
C ILE A 44 -4.11 1.65 -10.50
N GLY A 45 -3.09 1.04 -9.90
CA GLY A 45 -3.08 0.77 -8.46
C GLY A 45 -3.09 2.05 -7.61
N VAL A 46 -2.43 3.13 -8.07
CA VAL A 46 -2.47 4.44 -7.41
C VAL A 46 -3.86 5.07 -7.55
N ASN A 47 -4.44 5.02 -8.75
CA ASN A 47 -5.77 5.58 -9.02
C ASN A 47 -6.87 4.84 -8.24
N ASP A 48 -6.77 3.52 -8.10
CA ASP A 48 -7.73 2.69 -7.37
C ASP A 48 -7.84 3.12 -5.89
N ILE A 49 -6.72 3.51 -5.26
CA ILE A 49 -6.71 3.96 -3.87
C ILE A 49 -6.91 5.46 -3.71
N ALA A 50 -6.82 6.25 -4.79
CA ALA A 50 -6.85 7.71 -4.75
C ALA A 50 -8.13 8.25 -4.08
N SER A 51 -9.30 7.69 -4.43
CA SER A 51 -10.59 8.12 -3.86
C SER A 51 -10.70 7.81 -2.35
N HIS A 52 -10.09 6.70 -1.92
CA HIS A 52 -10.04 6.32 -0.51
C HIS A 52 -9.12 7.25 0.28
N ILE A 53 -7.92 7.55 -0.26
CA ILE A 53 -6.98 8.50 0.32
C ILE A 53 -7.62 9.89 0.44
N PHE A 54 -8.30 10.36 -0.61
CA PHE A 54 -8.95 11.66 -0.60
C PHE A 54 -9.95 11.81 0.55
N ARG A 55 -10.81 10.81 0.76
CA ARG A 55 -11.77 10.78 1.88
C ARG A 55 -11.07 10.60 3.22
N ALA A 56 -10.02 9.79 3.27
CA ALA A 56 -9.31 9.49 4.50
C ALA A 56 -8.58 10.72 5.08
N LYS A 57 -8.22 11.71 4.24
CA LYS A 57 -7.67 13.00 4.70
C LYS A 57 -8.56 13.76 5.70
N GLU A 58 -9.84 13.42 5.82
CA GLU A 58 -10.73 13.99 6.85
C GLU A 58 -10.35 13.57 8.28
N HIS A 59 -9.66 12.44 8.46
CA HIS A 59 -9.33 11.89 9.77
C HIS A 59 -7.88 11.40 9.90
N LEU A 60 -7.26 10.93 8.80
CA LEU A 60 -5.85 10.62 8.76
C LEU A 60 -5.04 11.92 8.68
N GLN A 61 -4.22 12.14 9.71
CA GLN A 61 -3.33 13.30 9.80
C GLN A 61 -2.12 13.14 8.88
N ASN A 62 -1.62 11.90 8.76
CA ASN A 62 -0.44 11.56 7.98
C ASN A 62 -0.75 10.40 7.04
N ILE A 63 -0.52 10.61 5.74
CA ILE A 63 -0.61 9.59 4.70
C ILE A 63 0.73 9.60 3.97
N THR A 64 1.46 8.49 4.07
CA THR A 64 2.78 8.33 3.45
C THR A 64 2.77 7.15 2.47
N ILE A 65 3.30 7.36 1.28
CA ILE A 65 3.57 6.29 0.31
C ILE A 65 5.06 6.27 -0.05
N ILE A 66 5.68 5.12 0.08
CA ILE A 66 7.04 4.85 -0.35
C ILE A 66 6.98 3.82 -1.48
N THR A 67 7.51 4.17 -2.65
CA THR A 67 7.55 3.28 -3.81
C THR A 67 8.97 3.08 -4.33
N GLY A 68 9.30 1.84 -4.70
CA GLY A 68 10.56 1.54 -5.38
C GLY A 68 10.51 1.93 -6.85
N VAL A 69 11.67 2.26 -7.43
CA VAL A 69 11.81 2.49 -8.90
C VAL A 69 12.80 1.54 -9.55
N ASP A 70 13.24 0.53 -8.80
CA ASP A 70 14.17 -0.49 -9.28
C ASP A 70 13.63 -1.18 -10.55
N GLN A 71 14.54 -1.55 -11.44
CA GLN A 71 14.23 -2.22 -12.71
C GLN A 71 13.26 -1.43 -13.62
N LYS A 72 13.00 -0.16 -13.35
CA LYS A 72 12.00 0.67 -14.07
C LYS A 72 10.59 0.08 -14.00
N ALA A 73 10.28 -0.71 -12.97
CA ALA A 73 8.99 -1.38 -12.84
C ALA A 73 7.87 -0.45 -12.31
N THR A 74 8.22 0.68 -11.69
CA THR A 74 7.28 1.78 -11.43
C THR A 74 7.28 2.73 -12.61
N SER A 75 6.10 2.95 -13.20
CA SER A 75 5.96 3.80 -14.40
C SER A 75 5.99 5.28 -14.05
N LYS A 76 6.32 6.13 -15.03
CA LYS A 76 6.29 7.59 -14.87
C LYS A 76 4.88 8.07 -14.48
N GLU A 77 3.87 7.50 -15.11
CA GLU A 77 2.46 7.83 -14.88
C GLU A 77 2.02 7.46 -13.46
N ALA A 78 2.60 6.41 -12.87
CA ALA A 78 2.36 6.07 -11.47
C ALA A 78 2.98 7.11 -10.53
N LEU A 79 4.17 7.62 -10.85
CA LEU A 79 4.82 8.67 -10.07
C LEU A 79 4.05 10.00 -10.19
N GLU A 80 3.60 10.35 -11.38
CA GLU A 80 2.76 11.53 -11.62
C GLU A 80 1.43 11.42 -10.85
N ALA A 81 0.76 10.27 -10.90
CA ALA A 81 -0.45 10.03 -10.12
C ALA A 81 -0.21 10.14 -8.60
N LEU A 82 0.94 9.67 -8.08
CA LEU A 82 1.30 9.83 -6.67
C LEU A 82 1.50 11.28 -6.27
N LEU A 83 2.09 12.10 -7.14
CA LEU A 83 2.25 13.54 -6.90
C LEU A 83 0.89 14.25 -6.84
N GLU A 84 -0.04 13.89 -7.72
CA GLU A 84 -1.39 14.46 -7.76
C GLU A 84 -2.21 14.21 -6.48
N LEU A 85 -1.88 13.16 -5.72
CA LEU A 85 -2.56 12.86 -4.45
C LEU A 85 -2.32 13.92 -3.38
N ASN A 86 -1.29 14.76 -3.50
CA ASN A 86 -0.92 15.76 -2.49
C ASN A 86 -0.76 15.15 -1.09
N ILE A 87 0.06 14.10 -0.98
CA ILE A 87 0.43 13.40 0.26
C ILE A 87 1.96 13.31 0.36
N LEU A 88 2.48 12.81 1.49
CA LEU A 88 3.90 12.49 1.59
C LEU A 88 4.19 11.29 0.69
N SER A 89 5.02 11.51 -0.33
CA SER A 89 5.45 10.46 -1.26
C SER A 89 6.96 10.44 -1.38
N TYR A 90 7.54 9.23 -1.33
CA TYR A 90 8.98 9.02 -1.39
C TYR A 90 9.31 7.93 -2.42
N ILE A 91 10.45 8.10 -3.07
CA ILE A 91 11.02 7.11 -3.96
C ILE A 91 12.17 6.41 -3.22
N PHE A 92 12.17 5.08 -3.27
CA PHE A 92 13.30 4.28 -2.85
C PHE A 92 13.99 3.70 -4.10
N TYR A 93 15.30 3.81 -4.16
CA TYR A 93 16.09 3.28 -5.28
C TYR A 93 17.32 2.58 -4.76
N VAL A 94 17.51 1.34 -5.19
CA VAL A 94 18.66 0.52 -4.86
C VAL A 94 19.41 0.22 -6.15
N PRO A 95 20.55 0.89 -6.42
CA PRO A 95 21.28 0.67 -7.65
C PRO A 95 21.93 -0.72 -7.68
N PRO A 96 22.19 -1.31 -8.86
CA PRO A 96 23.01 -2.51 -8.97
C PRO A 96 24.37 -2.32 -8.28
N PRO A 97 24.95 -3.38 -7.68
CA PRO A 97 24.54 -4.79 -7.72
C PRO A 97 23.60 -5.20 -6.57
N PHE A 98 23.03 -4.24 -5.83
CA PHE A 98 22.28 -4.53 -4.62
C PHE A 98 20.90 -5.16 -4.90
N PRO A 99 20.35 -5.96 -3.97
CA PRO A 99 19.04 -6.57 -4.14
C PRO A 99 17.92 -5.55 -4.32
N THR A 100 16.94 -5.89 -5.16
CA THR A 100 15.76 -5.07 -5.39
C THR A 100 14.97 -4.82 -4.10
N PHE A 101 14.55 -3.59 -3.90
CA PHE A 101 13.59 -3.19 -2.88
C PHE A 101 12.23 -3.82 -3.17
N HIS A 102 11.89 -4.92 -2.49
CA HIS A 102 10.67 -5.69 -2.77
C HIS A 102 9.60 -5.78 -1.66
N PRO A 103 9.40 -4.78 -0.77
CA PRO A 103 8.37 -4.85 0.27
C PRO A 103 6.96 -4.68 -0.28
N LYS A 104 5.97 -5.18 0.49
CA LYS A 104 4.53 -4.95 0.30
C LYS A 104 3.91 -4.81 1.69
N ILE A 105 3.94 -3.60 2.23
CA ILE A 105 3.56 -3.30 3.61
C ILE A 105 2.51 -2.18 3.60
N TYR A 106 1.44 -2.37 4.36
CA TYR A 106 0.40 -1.37 4.57
C TYR A 106 0.17 -1.26 6.08
N LEU A 107 0.56 -0.14 6.65
CA LEU A 107 0.50 0.11 8.08
C LEU A 107 -0.52 1.20 8.36
N PHE A 108 -1.49 0.88 9.22
CA PHE A 108 -2.44 1.83 9.79
C PHE A 108 -2.17 1.93 11.30
N GLU A 109 -2.13 3.15 11.82
CA GLU A 109 -1.87 3.44 13.23
C GLU A 109 -2.99 4.30 13.81
N GLY A 110 -3.40 3.98 15.03
CA GLY A 110 -4.57 4.56 15.70
C GLY A 110 -4.38 4.67 17.21
N ASN A 111 -5.24 5.44 17.87
CA ASN A 111 -5.13 5.70 19.31
C ASN A 111 -5.65 4.55 20.18
N VAL A 112 -6.52 3.70 19.62
CA VAL A 112 -7.14 2.61 20.36
C VAL A 112 -6.20 1.40 20.37
N LYS A 113 -5.79 0.96 21.56
CA LYS A 113 -5.25 -0.39 21.78
C LYS A 113 -6.35 -1.42 21.57
N ILE A 114 -6.77 -1.66 20.34
CA ILE A 114 -7.47 -2.89 20.00
C ILE A 114 -6.39 -3.98 19.95
N GLY A 115 -6.64 -5.12 20.59
CA GLY A 115 -5.69 -6.22 20.71
C GLY A 115 -4.91 -6.50 19.43
N THR A 116 -3.62 -6.80 19.58
CA THR A 116 -2.61 -7.06 18.55
C THR A 116 -3.10 -7.92 17.38
N ASP A 117 -3.70 -7.28 16.37
CA ASP A 117 -4.02 -7.87 15.08
C ASP A 117 -3.05 -7.28 14.05
N TYR A 118 -1.98 -8.03 13.78
CA TYR A 118 -0.97 -7.72 12.77
C TYR A 118 -1.31 -8.45 11.47
N TRP A 119 -1.24 -7.76 10.32
CA TRP A 119 -1.49 -8.35 9.01
C TRP A 119 -0.17 -8.81 8.38
N LEU A 120 -0.02 -10.12 8.14
CA LEU A 120 1.12 -10.68 7.43
C LEU A 120 0.77 -10.87 5.95
N PHE A 121 1.38 -10.07 5.08
CA PHE A 121 1.29 -10.25 3.63
C PHE A 121 2.38 -11.21 3.17
N LYS A 122 1.99 -12.39 2.67
CA LYS A 122 2.93 -13.32 2.03
C LYS A 122 2.87 -13.11 0.52
N SER A 123 3.92 -12.59 -0.09
CA SER A 123 4.09 -12.66 -1.55
C SER A 123 4.61 -14.03 -1.93
N HIS A 124 3.81 -14.81 -2.66
CA HIS A 124 4.35 -15.91 -3.45
C HIS A 124 4.98 -15.32 -4.71
N GLU A 125 6.31 -15.20 -4.70
CA GLU A 125 7.06 -15.09 -5.94
C GLU A 125 7.07 -16.48 -6.59
N THR A 126 6.28 -16.64 -7.64
CA THR A 126 6.52 -17.68 -8.63
C THR A 126 6.56 -17.05 -10.01
N ARG A 127 7.76 -16.69 -10.44
CA ARG A 127 8.17 -16.97 -11.82
C ARG A 127 9.56 -17.59 -11.78
N PRO A 128 9.74 -18.85 -12.22
CA PRO A 128 11.06 -19.34 -12.56
C PRO A 128 11.57 -18.55 -13.77
N PHE A 129 12.90 -18.46 -13.83
CA PHE A 129 13.72 -17.88 -14.89
C PHE A 129 13.21 -18.16 -16.31
#